data_AF-A0A522FI97-F1
#
_entry.id   AF-A0A522FI97-F1
#
_cell.length_a   1.000
_cell.length_b   1.000
_cell.length_c   1.000
_cell.angle_alpha   90.00
_cell.angle_beta   90.00
_cell.angle_gamma   90.00
#
_symmetry.space_group_name_H-M   'P 1'
#
loop_
_entity.id
_entity.type
_entity.pdbx_description
1 polymer ?
#
loop_
_entity_poly.entity_id
_entity_poly.type
_entity_poly.pdbx_seq_one_letter_code
_entity_poly.pdbx_strand_id
1 'polypeptide(L)' 'MKDEIIIPVLKEEDFVAATKRRDIYSLKRDLQALEFNSAIATRLLADEKHKVKCEKCGKEFDAGNTPKESLTCPECE' A
#
# COMPACT_ATOMS: atom_id res chain seq x y z
N MET A 1 18.84 -42.17 37.18
CA MET A 1 17.56 -41.49 37.44
C MET A 1 17.20 -40.71 36.18
N LYS A 2 15.97 -40.80 35.69
CA LYS A 2 15.52 -39.97 34.55
C LYS A 2 15.07 -38.64 35.14
N ASP A 3 15.67 -37.55 34.69
CA ASP A 3 15.22 -36.22 35.07
C ASP A 3 13.83 -36.01 34.45
N GLU A 4 12.81 -35.90 35.29
CA GLU A 4 11.46 -35.59 34.85
C GLU A 4 11.44 -34.13 34.39
N ILE A 5 11.37 -33.93 33.07
CA ILE A 5 11.21 -32.60 32.48
C ILE A 5 9.78 -32.13 32.74
N ILE A 6 9.60 -31.30 33.76
CA ILE A 6 8.32 -30.65 34.06
C ILE A 6 8.12 -29.54 33.02
N ILE A 7 7.31 -29.81 32.00
CA ILE A 7 6.89 -28.81 31.02
C ILE A 7 5.78 -27.96 31.66
N PRO A 8 5.94 -26.64 31.81
CA PRO A 8 4.89 -25.79 32.35
C PRO A 8 3.67 -25.81 31.43
N VAL A 9 2.53 -26.27 31.95
CA VAL A 9 1.25 -26.18 31.24
C VAL A 9 0.77 -24.74 31.35
N LEU A 10 0.68 -24.05 30.21
CA LEU A 10 0.14 -22.69 30.16
C LEU A 10 -1.33 -22.71 30.60
N LYS A 11 -1.75 -21.73 31.40
CA LYS A 11 -3.17 -21.58 31.75
C LYS A 11 -3.96 -21.22 30.48
N GLU A 12 -5.18 -21.71 30.39
CA GLU A 12 -6.07 -21.46 29.25
C GLU A 12 -6.27 -19.96 29.01
N GLU A 13 -6.41 -19.19 30.09
CA GLU A 13 -6.54 -17.72 30.06
C GLU A 13 -5.36 -17.04 29.35
N ASP A 14 -4.14 -17.48 29.64
CA ASP A 14 -2.92 -16.94 29.05
C ASP A 14 -2.84 -17.27 27.55
N PHE A 15 -3.28 -18.48 27.17
CA PHE A 15 -3.34 -18.90 25.77
C PHE A 15 -4.37 -18.08 24.97
N VAL A 16 -5.55 -17.86 25.54
CA VAL A 16 -6.60 -17.02 24.93
C VAL A 16 -6.12 -15.57 24.80
N ALA A 17 -5.46 -15.02 25.83
CA ALA A 17 -4.92 -13.67 25.78
C ALA A 17 -3.79 -13.52 24.74
N ALA A 18 -2.92 -14.51 24.60
CA ALA A 18 -1.89 -14.54 23.57
C ALA A 18 -2.49 -14.59 22.15
N THR A 19 -3.52 -15.42 21.95
CA THR A 19 -4.22 -15.54 20.67
C THR A 19 -4.89 -14.21 20.29
N LYS A 20 -5.64 -13.59 21.21
CA LYS A 20 -6.25 -12.27 20.98
C LYS A 20 -5.21 -11.20 20.60
N ARG A 21 -4.06 -11.18 21.28
CA ARG A 21 -2.98 -10.23 20.94
C ARG A 21 -2.44 -10.45 19.53
N ARG A 22 -2.26 -11.71 19.13
CA ARG A 22 -1.81 -12.07 17.79
C ARG A 22 -2.81 -11.66 16.71
N ASP A 23 -4.11 -11.87 16.96
CA ASP A 23 -5.16 -11.51 16.01
C ASP A 23 -5.26 -9.99 15.85
N ILE A 24 -5.23 -9.25 16.96
CA ILE A 24 -5.21 -7.78 16.94
C ILE A 24 -3.99 -7.24 16.21
N TYR A 25 -2.81 -7.81 16.46
CA TYR A 25 -1.59 -7.41 15.76
C TYR A 25 -1.71 -7.64 14.24
N SER A 26 -2.20 -8.82 13.85
CA SER A 26 -2.37 -9.18 12.44
C SER A 26 -3.36 -8.23 11.74
N LEU A 27 -4.50 -7.98 12.36
CA LEU A 27 -5.50 -7.03 11.86
C LEU A 27 -4.91 -5.62 11.70
N LYS A 28 -4.20 -5.11 12.72
CA LYS A 28 -3.58 -3.77 12.65
C LYS A 28 -2.58 -3.66 11.51
N ARG A 29 -1.73 -4.67 11.34
CA ARG A 29 -0.74 -4.72 10.25
C ARG A 29 -1.42 -4.68 8.90
N ASP A 30 -2.47 -5.47 8.71
CA ASP A 30 -3.17 -5.57 7.44
C ASP A 30 -3.94 -4.28 7.11
N LEU A 31 -4.54 -3.62 8.12
CA LEU A 31 -5.15 -2.29 7.97
C LEU A 31 -4.13 -1.21 7.59
N GLN A 32 -2.94 -1.23 8.21
CA GLN A 32 -1.88 -0.30 7.89
C GLN A 32 -1.36 -0.50 6.46
N ALA A 33 -1.23 -1.75 6.02
CA ALA A 33 -0.85 -2.06 4.64
C ALA A 33 -1.91 -1.55 3.65
N LEU A 34 -3.20 -1.69 3.96
CA LEU A 34 -4.29 -1.16 3.15
C LEU A 34 -4.22 0.37 3.04
N GLU A 35 -3.98 1.06 4.16
CA GLU A 35 -3.82 2.52 4.20
C GLU A 35 -2.67 2.97 3.28
N PHE A 36 -1.49 2.36 3.40
CA PHE A 36 -0.36 2.70 2.55
C PHE A 36 -0.61 2.40 1.07
N ASN A 37 -1.19 1.25 0.75
CA ASN A 37 -1.50 0.91 -0.64
C ASN A 37 -2.51 1.89 -1.25
N SER A 38 -3.52 2.30 -0.49
CA SER A 38 -4.52 3.28 -0.94
C SER A 38 -3.90 4.67 -1.17
N ALA A 39 -2.99 5.11 -0.29
CA ALA A 39 -2.26 6.36 -0.47
C ALA A 39 -1.36 6.33 -1.72
N ILE A 40 -0.63 5.23 -1.94
CA ILE A 40 0.21 5.04 -3.13
C ILE A 40 -0.65 5.03 -4.40
N ALA A 41 -1.74 4.26 -4.41
CA ALA A 41 -2.64 4.19 -5.57
C ALA A 41 -3.23 5.57 -5.91
N THR A 42 -3.66 6.33 -4.89
CA THR A 42 -4.19 7.69 -5.07
C THR A 42 -3.16 8.62 -5.69
N ARG A 43 -1.90 8.53 -5.24
CA ARG A 43 -0.80 9.30 -5.81
C ARG A 43 -0.51 8.90 -7.26
N LEU A 44 -0.39 7.61 -7.55
CA LEU A 44 -0.13 7.13 -8.91
C LEU A 44 -1.24 7.53 -9.89
N LEU A 45 -2.50 7.45 -9.46
CA LEU A 45 -3.65 7.90 -10.26
C LEU A 45 -3.65 9.42 -10.45
N ALA A 46 -3.18 10.20 -9.47
CA ALA A 46 -2.99 11.63 -9.64
C ALA A 46 -1.88 11.92 -10.67
N ASP A 47 -0.72 11.27 -10.53
CA ASP A 47 0.41 11.39 -11.47
C ASP A 47 0.00 10.99 -12.90
N GLU A 48 -0.82 9.94 -13.06
CA GLU A 48 -1.33 9.49 -14.36
C GLU A 48 -2.31 10.49 -15.00
N LYS A 49 -3.13 11.20 -14.21
CA LYS A 49 -4.01 12.27 -14.73
C LYS A 49 -3.22 13.42 -15.37
N HIS A 50 -2.00 13.64 -14.90
CA HIS A 50 -1.11 14.66 -15.45
C HIS A 50 -0.34 14.16 -16.68
N LYS A 51 -0.38 12.87 -17.03
CA LYS A 51 0.21 12.41 -18.28
C LYS A 51 -0.77 12.56 -19.43
N VAL A 52 -0.32 13.21 -20.51
CA VAL A 52 -1.08 13.38 -21.74
C VAL A 52 -0.31 12.75 -22.89
N LYS A 53 -1.01 11.99 -23.72
CA LYS A 53 -0.46 11.41 -24.94
C LYS A 53 -0.57 12.42 -26.08
N CYS A 54 0.53 12.67 -26.77
CA CYS A 54 0.52 13.47 -27.98
C CYS A 54 -0.15 12.70 -29.13
N GLU A 55 -1.13 13.31 -29.80
CA GLU A 55 -1.80 12.73 -30.97
C GLU A 55 -0.89 12.66 -32.22
N LYS A 56 0.15 13.52 -32.32
CA LYS A 56 1.08 13.52 -33.46
C LYS A 56 2.19 12.48 -33.34
N CYS A 57 2.91 12.42 -32.22
CA CYS A 57 4.06 11.52 -32.04
C CYS A 57 3.77 10.31 -31.16
N GLY A 58 2.60 10.24 -30.52
CA GLY A 58 2.20 9.14 -29.66
C GLY A 58 2.93 9.06 -28.31
N LYS A 59 3.87 9.97 -28.03
CA LYS A 59 4.60 10.01 -26.76
C LYS A 59 3.74 10.58 -25.63
N GLU A 60 3.90 10.04 -24.43
CA GLU A 60 3.29 10.57 -23.21
C GLU A 60 4.23 11.60 -22.57
N PHE A 61 3.68 12.72 -22.13
CA PHE A 61 4.42 13.79 -21.46
C PHE A 61 3.60 14.37 -20.30
N ASP A 62 4.29 15.03 -19.36
CA ASP A 62 3.66 15.62 -18.19
C ASP A 62 3.02 16.96 -18.55
N ALA A 63 1.71 17.05 -18.33
CA ALA A 63 0.85 18.19 -18.58
C ALA A 63 0.66 19.09 -17.37
N GLY A 64 1.22 18.73 -16.20
CA GLY A 64 1.10 19.50 -14.97
C GLY A 64 -0.34 19.96 -14.68
N ASN A 65 -0.51 21.22 -14.28
CA ASN A 65 -1.83 21.81 -14.01
C ASN A 65 -2.46 22.52 -15.23
N THR A 66 -1.85 22.42 -16.41
CA THR A 66 -2.38 23.09 -17.60
C THR A 66 -3.57 22.34 -18.20
N PRO A 67 -4.65 23.04 -18.59
CA PRO A 67 -5.80 22.41 -19.24
C PRO A 67 -5.39 21.80 -20.59
N LYS A 68 -5.88 20.59 -20.89
CA LYS A 68 -5.56 19.80 -22.11
C LYS A 68 -5.67 20.58 -23.41
N GLU A 69 -6.58 21.56 -23.47
CA GLU A 69 -6.84 22.40 -24.64
C GLU A 69 -5.68 23.36 -24.99
N SER A 70 -4.76 23.60 -24.07
CA SER A 70 -3.63 24.53 -24.25
C SER A 70 -2.25 23.86 -24.26
N LEU A 71 -2.20 22.52 -24.29
CA LEU A 71 -0.95 21.77 -24.23
C LEU A 71 -0.39 21.47 -25.63
N THR A 72 0.76 22.06 -25.93
CA THR A 72 1.63 21.66 -27.05
C THR A 72 2.54 20.52 -26.61
N CYS A 73 2.81 19.57 -27.51
CA CYS A 73 3.75 18.50 -27.21
C CYS A 73 5.18 19.05 -27.36
N PRO A 74 6.03 18.98 -26.33
CA PRO A 74 7.38 19.56 -26.36
C PRO A 74 8.31 18.95 -27.41
N GLU A 75 7.97 17.77 -27.92
CA GLU A 75 8.72 17.07 -28.97
C GLU A 75 8.19 17.34 -30.39
N CYS A 76 7.03 17.98 -30.51
CA CYS A 76 6.37 18.31 -31.78
C CYS A 76 6.14 19.81 -31.96
N GLU A 77 6.73 20.63 -31.10
CA GLU A 77 6.91 22.07 -31.35
C GLU A 77 7.79 22.30 -32.58
#